data_AF-A0A553NVV2-F1
#
_entry.id   AF-A0A553NVV2-F1
#
_cell.length_a   1.000
_cell.length_b   1.000
_cell.length_c   1.000
_cell.angle_alpha   90.00
_cell.angle_beta   90.00
_cell.angle_gamma   90.00
#
_symmetry.space_group_name_H-M   'P 1'
#
loop_
_entity.id
_entity.type
_entity.pdbx_description
1 polymer ?
#
loop_
_entity_poly.entity_id
_entity_poly.type
_entity_poly.pdbx_seq_one_letter_code
_entity_poly.pdbx_strand_id
1 'polypeptide(L)'
;MDLSFKVLFVLALPLVLCVFDVLAEKQQVGEFNTIQHGVKGKVYFDGDDKIVIENFQYDGRGPDAYFYVGTRGQPIDSGVRIPYPKGSDAILGEYTGQTINLELPSDVRTSDLRWISVWCRQFGVDFGNLFFDKETNVVAESESEPENAAPSITTSLSVLMVVCQTSVYLF
;
A
#
# COMPACT_ATOMS: atom_id res chain seq x y z
N MET A 1 1.51 52.66 -19.06
CA MET A 1 2.40 51.49 -19.07
C MET A 1 2.41 50.93 -17.66
N ASP A 2 1.50 49.99 -17.46
CA ASP A 2 0.88 49.60 -16.21
C ASP A 2 1.80 48.84 -15.24
N LEU A 3 2.06 49.45 -14.09
CA LEU A 3 2.83 48.90 -12.98
C LEU A 3 1.95 48.09 -11.99
N SER A 4 0.69 47.83 -12.34
CA SER A 4 -0.32 47.30 -11.39
C SER A 4 -0.62 45.80 -11.53
N PHE A 5 -0.04 45.10 -12.52
CA PHE A 5 -0.35 43.68 -12.76
C PHE A 5 0.73 42.71 -12.26
N LYS A 6 1.95 43.19 -12.00
CA LYS A 6 3.08 42.33 -11.60
C LYS A 6 3.13 42.03 -10.10
N VAL A 7 2.58 42.88 -9.25
CA VAL A 7 2.64 42.73 -7.78
C VAL A 7 1.65 41.66 -7.28
N LEU A 8 0.52 41.48 -7.99
CA LEU A 8 -0.50 40.51 -7.62
C LEU A 8 -0.04 39.04 -7.81
N PHE A 9 0.89 38.79 -8.74
CA PHE A 9 1.40 37.44 -9.01
C PHE A 9 2.47 36.98 -8.01
N VAL A 10 3.14 37.91 -7.33
CA VAL A 10 4.26 37.58 -6.41
C VAL A 10 3.76 37.21 -5.01
N LEU A 11 2.59 37.70 -4.60
CA LEU A 11 2.00 37.43 -3.28
C LEU A 11 1.20 36.12 -3.20
N ALA A 12 0.84 35.52 -4.33
CA ALA A 12 0.19 34.20 -4.40
C ALA A 12 1.20 33.02 -4.40
N LEU A 13 2.50 33.32 -4.55
CA LEU A 13 3.55 32.30 -4.69
C LEU A 13 4.09 31.65 -3.40
N PRO A 14 3.89 32.16 -2.16
CA PRO A 14 4.41 31.47 -0.96
C PRO A 14 3.46 30.39 -0.42
N LEU A 15 2.18 30.36 -0.84
CA LEU A 15 1.21 29.35 -0.36
C LEU A 15 1.23 28.06 -1.22
N VAL A 16 1.62 28.16 -2.49
CA VAL A 16 1.64 27.04 -3.44
C VAL A 16 2.82 26.08 -3.20
N LEU A 17 3.84 26.49 -2.44
CA LEU A 17 5.00 25.65 -2.11
C LEU A 17 4.81 24.78 -0.87
N CYS A 18 3.74 24.97 -0.08
CA CYS A 18 3.51 24.15 1.13
C CYS A 18 2.81 22.81 0.85
N VAL A 19 2.39 22.53 -0.38
CA VAL A 19 1.52 21.39 -0.73
C VAL A 19 2.23 20.25 -1.48
N PHE A 20 3.51 20.37 -1.81
CA PHE A 20 4.21 19.35 -2.61
C PHE A 20 4.97 18.29 -1.82
N ASP A 21 5.14 18.45 -0.52
CA ASP A 21 5.74 17.41 0.31
C ASP A 21 4.65 16.57 0.98
N VAL A 22 3.88 15.82 0.19
CA VAL A 22 3.37 14.54 0.70
C VAL A 22 4.61 13.68 0.89
N LEU A 23 5.27 13.83 2.03
CA LEU A 23 6.27 12.89 2.49
C LEU A 23 5.54 11.56 2.57
N ALA A 24 5.84 10.66 1.62
CA ALA A 24 5.21 9.36 1.55
C ALA A 24 5.37 8.67 2.91
N GLU A 25 4.28 8.64 3.67
CA GLU A 25 4.23 7.95 4.94
C GLU A 25 4.12 6.45 4.63
N LYS A 26 4.95 5.66 5.31
CA LYS A 26 4.94 4.20 5.20
C LYS A 26 3.54 3.66 5.52
N GLN A 27 2.89 3.01 4.55
CA GLN A 27 1.53 2.49 4.65
C GLN A 27 1.54 1.01 5.02
N GLN A 28 0.81 0.61 6.08
CA GLN A 28 0.62 -0.81 6.37
C GLN A 28 -0.31 -1.44 5.34
N VAL A 29 0.10 -2.56 4.76
CA VAL A 29 -0.67 -3.27 3.72
C VAL A 29 -1.15 -4.65 4.17
N GLY A 30 -0.67 -5.16 5.30
CA GLY A 30 -1.17 -6.38 5.90
C GLY A 30 -0.18 -7.05 6.84
N GLU A 31 -0.40 -8.33 7.11
CA GLU A 31 0.47 -9.20 7.91
C GLU A 31 0.65 -10.54 7.19
N PHE A 32 1.82 -11.17 7.38
CA PHE A 32 2.04 -12.50 6.82
C PHE A 32 1.04 -13.52 7.39
N ASN A 33 0.41 -14.26 6.50
CA ASN A 33 -0.23 -15.53 6.82
C ASN A 33 0.85 -16.61 7.00
N THR A 34 0.95 -17.15 8.20
CA THR A 34 1.92 -18.20 8.52
C THR A 34 1.48 -19.54 7.92
N ILE A 35 2.35 -20.19 7.14
CA ILE A 35 2.11 -21.54 6.61
C ILE A 35 3.03 -22.54 7.30
N GLN A 36 4.34 -22.30 7.27
CA GLN A 36 5.38 -23.12 7.89
C GLN A 36 6.47 -22.25 8.50
N HIS A 37 7.33 -22.85 9.32
CA HIS A 37 8.55 -22.22 9.85
C HIS A 37 8.35 -20.90 10.60
N GLY A 38 7.14 -20.65 11.11
CA GLY A 38 6.85 -19.50 11.94
C GLY A 38 6.95 -18.14 11.26
N VAL A 39 6.83 -18.08 9.92
CA VAL A 39 6.87 -16.81 9.16
C VAL A 39 5.76 -15.88 9.63
N LYS A 40 6.13 -14.74 10.22
CA LYS A 40 5.24 -13.68 10.69
C LYS A 40 5.84 -12.31 10.42
N GLY A 41 5.02 -11.27 10.45
CA GLY A 41 5.46 -9.88 10.40
C GLY A 41 4.40 -8.97 9.79
N LYS A 42 4.46 -7.69 10.14
CA LYS A 42 3.61 -6.65 9.58
C LYS A 42 4.29 -6.06 8.36
N VAL A 43 3.59 -6.06 7.22
CA VAL A 43 4.14 -5.60 5.95
C VAL A 43 3.64 -4.21 5.64
N TYR A 44 4.54 -3.37 5.18
CA TYR A 44 4.28 -2.00 4.80
C TYR A 44 4.94 -1.68 3.46
N PHE A 45 4.33 -0.77 2.71
CA PHE A 45 4.97 -0.10 1.58
C PHE A 45 5.55 1.24 2.05
N ASP A 46 6.83 1.45 1.77
CA ASP A 46 7.55 2.69 2.02
C ASP A 46 7.90 3.30 0.66
N GLY A 47 6.96 4.09 0.13
CA GLY A 47 7.02 4.58 -1.25
C GLY A 47 6.78 3.49 -2.31
N ASP A 48 7.34 3.73 -3.49
CA ASP A 48 7.06 2.94 -4.69
C ASP A 48 8.02 1.77 -4.91
N ASP A 49 9.15 1.73 -4.20
CA ASP A 49 10.26 0.81 -4.44
C ASP A 49 10.77 0.09 -3.19
N LYS A 50 10.11 0.25 -2.03
CA LYS A 50 10.52 -0.43 -0.80
C LYS A 50 9.35 -1.10 -0.07
N ILE A 51 9.65 -2.30 0.43
CA ILE A 51 8.81 -3.01 1.40
C ILE A 51 9.52 -3.04 2.74
N VAL A 52 8.80 -2.73 3.80
CA VAL A 52 9.29 -2.86 5.18
C VAL A 52 8.47 -3.92 5.90
N ILE A 53 9.14 -4.87 6.53
CA ILE A 53 8.50 -5.91 7.35
C ILE A 53 8.93 -5.69 8.80
N GLU A 54 7.99 -5.34 9.66
CA GLU A 54 8.25 -5.17 11.09
C GLU A 54 7.89 -6.42 11.89
N ASN A 55 8.61 -6.63 12.99
CA ASN A 55 8.47 -7.80 13.86
C ASN A 55 8.56 -9.11 13.07
N PHE A 56 9.47 -9.18 12.10
CA PHE A 56 9.64 -10.36 11.25
C PHE A 56 10.14 -11.54 12.08
N GLN A 57 9.46 -12.68 11.94
CA GLN A 57 9.85 -13.93 12.60
C GLN A 57 9.99 -15.02 11.56
N TYR A 58 11.01 -15.87 11.71
CA TYR A 58 11.25 -17.05 10.89
C TYR A 58 12.26 -17.95 11.62
N ASP A 59 12.02 -19.27 11.68
CA ASP A 59 12.85 -20.20 12.46
C ASP A 59 14.22 -20.55 11.83
N GLY A 60 14.49 -20.09 10.61
CA GLY A 60 15.77 -20.32 9.91
C GLY A 60 16.00 -21.76 9.45
N ARG A 61 15.01 -22.65 9.52
CA ARG A 61 15.20 -24.09 9.23
C ARG A 61 15.03 -24.47 7.75
N GLY A 62 14.68 -23.51 6.90
CA GLY A 62 14.63 -23.74 5.45
C GLY A 62 16.04 -23.77 4.86
N PRO A 63 16.39 -24.80 4.07
CA PRO A 63 17.74 -24.93 3.55
C PRO A 63 18.07 -23.93 2.43
N ASP A 64 17.06 -23.28 1.82
CA ASP A 64 17.22 -22.40 0.66
C ASP A 64 16.07 -21.37 0.55
N ALA A 65 15.82 -20.64 1.66
CA ALA A 65 14.72 -19.69 1.80
C ALA A 65 15.11 -18.23 1.49
N TYR A 66 14.23 -17.50 0.80
CA TYR A 66 14.40 -16.10 0.41
C TYR A 66 13.07 -15.33 0.40
N PHE A 67 13.14 -14.01 0.30
CA PHE A 67 11.98 -13.17 0.00
C PHE A 67 11.69 -13.17 -1.50
N TYR A 68 10.44 -13.43 -1.85
CA TYR A 68 9.93 -13.38 -3.22
C TYR A 68 8.72 -12.45 -3.28
N VAL A 69 8.55 -11.77 -4.41
CA VAL A 69 7.35 -11.00 -4.72
C VAL A 69 6.81 -11.40 -6.08
N GLY A 70 5.52 -11.16 -6.32
CA GLY A 70 4.93 -11.37 -7.63
C GLY A 70 3.88 -10.34 -7.96
N THR A 71 3.77 -10.02 -9.25
CA THR A 71 2.81 -9.05 -9.78
C THR A 71 1.51 -9.71 -10.29
N ARG A 72 1.45 -11.05 -10.26
CA ARG A 72 0.31 -11.86 -10.72
C ARG A 72 0.25 -13.20 -9.98
N GLY A 73 -0.92 -13.85 -10.02
CA GLY A 73 -1.09 -15.23 -9.56
C GLY A 73 -0.84 -15.42 -8.06
N GLN A 74 -0.25 -16.56 -7.71
CA GLN A 74 0.09 -16.98 -6.34
C GLN A 74 1.60 -17.19 -6.21
N PRO A 75 2.16 -17.27 -4.99
CA PRO A 75 3.54 -17.65 -4.75
C PRO A 75 3.89 -18.98 -5.43
N ILE A 76 4.72 -18.89 -6.45
CA ILE A 76 5.27 -20.00 -7.23
C ILE A 76 6.70 -19.64 -7.65
N ASP A 77 7.43 -20.59 -8.24
CA ASP A 77 8.84 -20.43 -8.63
C ASP A 77 9.07 -19.35 -9.71
N SER A 78 8.02 -18.77 -10.30
CA SER A 78 8.12 -17.65 -11.24
C SER A 78 8.09 -16.27 -10.59
N GLY A 79 8.11 -16.19 -9.26
CA GLY A 79 8.23 -14.91 -8.55
C GLY A 79 9.59 -14.23 -8.76
N VAL A 80 9.67 -12.95 -8.42
CA VAL A 80 10.92 -12.19 -8.42
C VAL A 80 11.55 -12.30 -7.04
N ARG A 81 12.74 -12.90 -6.98
CA ARG A 81 13.54 -12.98 -5.74
C ARG A 81 14.09 -11.60 -5.39
N ILE A 82 13.90 -11.18 -4.14
CA ILE A 82 14.47 -9.94 -3.60
C ILE A 82 15.72 -10.28 -2.77
N PRO A 83 16.93 -9.84 -3.18
CA PRO A 83 18.15 -10.06 -2.42
C PRO A 83 18.07 -9.42 -1.02
N TYR A 84 18.35 -10.20 0.03
CA TYR A 84 18.41 -9.68 1.39
C TYR A 84 19.51 -10.37 2.22
N PRO A 85 20.43 -9.62 2.87
CA PRO A 85 20.61 -8.16 2.77
C PRO A 85 20.88 -7.70 1.34
N LYS A 86 20.69 -6.40 1.06
CA LYS A 86 20.85 -5.83 -0.29
C LYS A 86 22.17 -6.26 -0.93
N GLY A 87 22.11 -6.75 -2.16
CA GLY A 87 23.28 -7.19 -2.92
C GLY A 87 23.87 -8.54 -2.47
N SER A 88 23.19 -9.26 -1.58
CA SER A 88 23.60 -10.58 -1.11
C SER A 88 22.69 -11.68 -1.66
N ASP A 89 23.29 -12.83 -1.94
CA ASP A 89 22.60 -14.09 -2.25
C ASP A 89 22.45 -15.00 -1.02
N ALA A 90 22.65 -14.45 0.18
CA ALA A 90 22.55 -15.18 1.43
C ALA A 90 21.16 -15.80 1.62
N ILE A 91 21.16 -17.06 2.06
CA ILE A 91 19.96 -17.77 2.49
C ILE A 91 19.48 -17.15 3.81
N LEU A 92 18.17 -17.01 3.98
CA LEU A 92 17.60 -16.45 5.20
C LEU A 92 17.91 -17.36 6.42
N GLY A 93 18.50 -16.77 7.45
CA GLY A 93 18.68 -17.39 8.76
C GLY A 93 17.47 -17.19 9.67
N GLU A 94 17.67 -17.42 10.98
CA GLU A 94 16.64 -17.20 11.99
C GLU A 94 16.37 -15.70 12.24
N TYR A 95 15.10 -15.35 12.42
CA TYR A 95 14.63 -14.03 12.80
C TYR A 95 13.60 -14.12 13.94
N THR A 96 13.73 -13.24 14.92
CA THR A 96 13.00 -13.19 16.18
C THR A 96 12.51 -11.77 16.48
N GLY A 97 11.84 -11.14 15.51
CA GLY A 97 11.23 -9.81 15.67
C GLY A 97 12.02 -8.64 15.07
N GLN A 98 12.96 -8.90 14.15
CA GLN A 98 13.71 -7.83 13.49
C GLN A 98 12.86 -7.08 12.45
N THR A 99 13.31 -5.87 12.09
CA THR A 99 12.76 -5.12 10.96
C THR A 99 13.58 -5.38 9.71
N ILE A 100 12.91 -5.82 8.65
CA ILE A 100 13.49 -6.12 7.35
C ILE A 100 13.14 -4.99 6.38
N ASN A 101 14.14 -4.48 5.66
CA ASN A 101 13.96 -3.50 4.60
C ASN A 101 14.34 -4.14 3.28
N LEU A 102 13.37 -4.27 2.38
CA LEU A 102 13.52 -4.90 1.07
C LEU A 102 13.41 -3.81 0.00
N GLU A 103 14.41 -3.73 -0.86
CA GLU A 103 14.40 -2.86 -2.03
C GLU A 103 13.92 -3.64 -3.25
N LEU A 104 12.92 -3.11 -3.94
CA LEU A 104 12.41 -3.68 -5.17
C LEU A 104 13.37 -3.41 -6.34
N PRO A 105 13.48 -4.34 -7.32
CA PRO A 105 14.16 -4.08 -8.57
C PRO A 105 13.60 -2.86 -9.30
N SER A 106 14.43 -2.23 -10.12
CA SER A 106 14.09 -0.97 -10.79
C SER A 106 12.85 -1.03 -11.69
N ASP A 107 12.49 -2.22 -12.17
CA ASP A 107 11.36 -2.52 -13.04
C ASP A 107 10.09 -2.98 -12.30
N VAL A 108 10.13 -3.08 -10.97
CA VAL A 108 8.98 -3.46 -10.14
C VAL A 108 8.60 -2.31 -9.23
N ARG A 109 7.30 -2.03 -9.11
CA ARG A 109 6.75 -1.04 -8.16
C ARG A 109 5.88 -1.73 -7.13
N THR A 110 5.80 -1.17 -5.92
CA THR A 110 4.88 -1.64 -4.87
C THR A 110 3.43 -1.69 -5.36
N SER A 111 3.05 -0.72 -6.20
CA SER A 111 1.74 -0.67 -6.87
C SER A 111 1.46 -1.85 -7.79
N ASP A 112 2.46 -2.56 -8.30
CA ASP A 112 2.29 -3.69 -9.22
C ASP A 112 2.16 -5.02 -8.49
N LEU A 113 2.52 -5.04 -7.20
CA LEU A 113 2.58 -6.26 -6.43
C LEU A 113 1.19 -6.83 -6.17
N ARG A 114 1.13 -8.16 -6.16
CA ARG A 114 -0.04 -8.96 -5.79
C ARG A 114 0.22 -9.83 -4.59
N TRP A 115 1.48 -10.19 -4.34
CA TRP A 115 1.87 -10.94 -3.15
C TRP A 115 3.35 -10.76 -2.81
N ILE A 116 3.67 -11.02 -1.55
CA ILE A 116 5.02 -11.25 -1.01
C ILE A 116 5.04 -12.59 -0.28
N SER A 117 6.13 -13.33 -0.36
CA SER A 117 6.30 -14.64 0.29
C SER A 117 7.73 -14.86 0.78
N VAL A 118 7.86 -15.65 1.84
CA VAL A 118 9.10 -16.35 2.17
C VAL A 118 9.06 -17.72 1.48
N TRP A 119 9.82 -17.85 0.39
CA TRP A 119 9.79 -19.02 -0.48
C TRP A 119 11.07 -19.84 -0.34
N CYS A 120 10.91 -21.17 -0.23
CA CYS A 120 12.03 -22.11 -0.27
C CYS A 120 12.20 -22.65 -1.67
N ARG A 121 13.25 -22.21 -2.36
CA ARG A 121 13.53 -22.61 -3.76
C ARG A 121 13.84 -24.10 -3.87
N GLN A 122 14.66 -24.64 -2.97
CA GLN A 122 15.06 -26.05 -3.01
C GLN A 122 13.87 -27.03 -2.97
N PHE A 123 12.80 -26.69 -2.25
CA PHE A 123 11.62 -27.56 -2.13
C PHE A 123 10.41 -27.06 -2.91
N GLY A 124 10.46 -25.85 -3.48
CA GLY A 124 9.35 -25.25 -4.21
C GLY A 124 8.11 -25.05 -3.33
N VAL A 125 8.30 -24.57 -2.09
CA VAL A 125 7.21 -24.41 -1.11
C VAL A 125 7.21 -23.02 -0.49
N ASP A 126 6.01 -22.55 -0.18
CA ASP A 126 5.75 -21.28 0.49
C ASP A 126 5.70 -21.49 2.01
N PHE A 127 6.53 -20.74 2.74
CA PHE A 127 6.55 -20.76 4.21
C PHE A 127 5.59 -19.74 4.82
N GLY A 128 5.20 -18.72 4.07
CA GLY A 128 4.25 -17.71 4.52
C GLY A 128 4.18 -16.58 3.52
N ASN A 129 2.97 -16.08 3.30
CA ASN A 129 2.70 -15.06 2.31
C ASN A 129 1.75 -13.98 2.81
N LEU A 130 1.71 -12.87 2.07
CA LEU A 130 0.65 -11.89 2.14
C LEU A 130 0.25 -11.57 0.71
N PHE A 131 -1.07 -11.62 0.44
CA PHE A 131 -1.65 -11.11 -0.78
C PHE A 131 -2.07 -9.65 -0.58
N PHE A 132 -1.80 -8.83 -1.59
CA PHE A 132 -2.21 -7.44 -1.60
C PHE A 132 -3.54 -7.33 -2.32
N ASP A 133 -4.62 -7.24 -1.54
CA ASP A 133 -5.92 -6.88 -2.08
C ASP A 133 -5.89 -5.40 -2.43
N LYS A 134 -5.83 -5.14 -3.74
CA LYS A 134 -6.15 -3.82 -4.27
C LYS A 134 -7.65 -3.66 -4.12
N GLU A 135 -8.11 -3.28 -2.93
CA GLU A 135 -9.48 -2.83 -2.78
C GLU A 135 -9.66 -1.60 -3.68
N THR A 136 -10.26 -1.82 -4.84
CA THR A 136 -10.95 -0.76 -5.56
C THR A 136 -12.00 -0.25 -4.58
N ASN A 137 -11.91 1.03 -4.20
CA ASN A 137 -12.96 1.74 -3.48
C ASN A 137 -14.23 1.79 -4.37
N VAL A 138 -14.88 0.65 -4.56
CA VAL A 138 -16.25 0.57 -5.02
C VAL A 138 -17.03 0.67 -3.73
N VAL A 139 -17.51 1.88 -3.46
CA VAL A 139 -18.53 2.10 -2.44
C VAL A 139 -19.66 1.14 -2.78
N ALA A 140 -19.79 0.08 -2.00
CA ALA A 140 -20.93 -0.81 -2.07
C ALA A 140 -22.13 -0.02 -1.54
N GLU A 141 -22.77 0.78 -2.40
CA GLU A 141 -24.19 1.04 -2.26
C GLU A 141 -24.88 -0.32 -2.37
N SER A 142 -25.34 -0.81 -1.22
CA SER A 142 -26.23 -1.95 -1.16
C SER A 142 -27.56 -1.54 -1.79
N GLU A 143 -27.67 -1.73 -3.11
CA GLU A 143 -28.96 -1.78 -3.79
C GLU A 143 -29.66 -3.08 -3.36
N SER A 144 -30.65 -2.93 -2.47
CA SER A 144 -31.70 -3.92 -2.29
C SER A 144 -33.00 -3.35 -2.83
N GLU A 145 -33.46 -3.85 -3.96
CA GLU A 145 -34.87 -3.82 -4.38
C GLU A 145 -35.13 -5.07 -5.24
N PRO A 146 -36.39 -5.56 -5.39
CA PRO A 146 -37.65 -4.83 -5.16
C PRO A 146 -38.72 -5.64 -4.37
N GLU A 147 -39.81 -4.98 -3.97
CA GLU A 147 -41.21 -5.43 -4.20
C GLU A 147 -42.21 -4.68 -3.30
N ASN A 148 -42.82 -3.62 -3.83
CA ASN A 148 -44.28 -3.44 -4.00
C ASN A 148 -44.64 -1.94 -4.11
N ALA A 149 -45.37 -1.61 -5.17
CA ALA A 149 -45.74 -0.26 -5.59
C ALA A 149 -46.95 0.31 -4.81
N ALA A 150 -46.85 1.58 -4.40
CA ALA A 150 -47.76 2.68 -4.79
C ALA A 150 -47.40 3.99 -4.03
N PRO A 151 -47.66 5.17 -4.62
CA PRO A 151 -46.85 6.37 -4.39
C PRO A 151 -47.42 7.29 -3.29
N SER A 152 -46.55 8.03 -2.62
CA SER A 152 -46.91 9.17 -1.79
C SER A 152 -45.80 10.22 -1.80
N ILE A 153 -46.15 11.41 -2.26
CA ILE A 153 -45.33 12.61 -2.37
C ILE A 153 -44.87 13.06 -0.98
N THR A 154 -43.56 13.26 -0.78
CA THR A 154 -43.08 14.21 0.24
C THR A 154 -41.65 14.69 -0.03
N THR A 155 -41.55 16.01 -0.13
CA THR A 155 -40.38 16.86 -0.30
C THR A 155 -39.46 16.91 0.92
N SER A 156 -38.17 17.20 0.65
CA SER A 156 -37.34 18.19 1.36
C SER A 156 -36.38 17.77 2.50
N LEU A 157 -35.20 18.43 2.41
CA LEU A 157 -34.23 18.81 3.45
C LEU A 157 -33.23 17.76 3.97
N SER A 158 -32.12 17.59 3.23
CA SER A 158 -30.79 17.33 3.82
C SER A 158 -29.60 17.52 2.87
N VAL A 159 -29.78 18.17 1.70
CA VAL A 159 -28.68 18.84 1.00
C VAL A 159 -28.29 20.09 1.81
N LEU A 160 -27.72 19.89 3.00
CA LEU A 160 -27.28 20.97 3.88
C LEU A 160 -25.99 20.65 4.66
N MET A 161 -25.13 19.78 4.13
CA MET A 161 -23.74 19.66 4.63
C MET A 161 -22.66 19.91 3.57
N VAL A 162 -23.02 20.43 2.38
CA VAL A 162 -22.03 20.75 1.32
C VAL A 162 -21.89 22.26 1.06
N VAL A 163 -22.58 23.11 1.82
CA VAL A 163 -22.39 24.58 1.74
C VAL A 163 -22.04 25.15 3.11
N CYS A 164 -20.92 24.72 3.69
CA CYS A 164 -20.43 25.31 4.95
C CYS A 164 -18.92 25.58 4.98
N GLN A 165 -18.26 25.78 3.83
CA GLN A 165 -16.86 26.23 3.86
C GLN A 165 -16.36 27.05 2.66
N THR A 166 -17.23 27.87 2.05
CA THR A 166 -16.79 28.89 1.08
C THR A 166 -17.43 30.26 1.32
N SER A 167 -17.53 30.70 2.58
CA SER A 167 -17.88 32.11 2.85
C SER A 167 -17.32 32.60 4.18
N VAL A 168 -15.99 32.65 4.30
CA VAL A 168 -15.30 33.57 5.23
C VAL A 168 -14.08 34.16 4.54
N TYR A 169 -14.25 34.74 3.34
CA TYR A 169 -13.25 35.64 2.74
C TYR A 169 -13.97 36.60 1.79
N LEU A 170 -14.75 37.53 2.35
CA LEU A 170 -15.13 38.78 1.69
C LEU A 170 -15.63 39.77 2.75
N PHE A 171 -14.69 40.49 3.37
CA PHE A 171 -14.78 41.89 3.76
C PHE A 171 -13.37 42.47 3.82
#